data_AF-A0A5J4SYN6-F1
#
_entry.id   AF-A0A5J4SYN6-F1
#
_cell.length_a   1.000
_cell.length_b   1.000
_cell.length_c   1.000
_cell.angle_alpha   90.00
_cell.angle_beta   90.00
_cell.angle_gamma   90.00
#
_symmetry.space_group_name_H-M   'P 1'
#
loop_
_entity.id
_entity.type
_entity.pdbx_description
1 polymer ?
#
loop_
_entity_poly.entity_id
_entity_poly.type
_entity_poly.pdbx_seq_one_letter_code
_entity_poly.pdbx_strand_id
1 'polypeptide(L)'
;MQEDTYRTISATAEGIYAEKRSKFMAFAVPVHSVEEIKTHLEYYQKKYFDARHLCYAYMLGHERKDFRANDNGEPSGTAGKPILGQINSNVLTNILVVVIRYFGGIKLGTSGLITAYKTAAAEALAAADIIEKTVDEEITIMFEYPFMNDVMRVVKEEEPEIVSQSYDADCRMTLRIRRSLMPKLRSRLDEIKRKFN
;
A
#
# COMPACT_ATOMS: atom_id res chain seq x y z
N MET A 1 13.94 -17.57 1.93
CA MET A 1 14.21 -16.13 1.69
C MET A 1 12.94 -15.41 2.08
N GLN A 2 12.98 -14.42 2.97
CA GLN A 2 11.82 -13.54 3.16
C GLN A 2 11.70 -12.69 1.90
N GLU A 3 10.53 -12.70 1.26
CA GLU A 3 10.21 -11.74 0.21
C GLU A 3 10.28 -10.35 0.84
N ASP A 4 11.32 -9.59 0.51
CA ASP A 4 11.51 -8.20 0.95
C ASP A 4 11.20 -7.22 -0.19
N THR A 5 10.32 -7.64 -1.08
CA THR A 5 9.68 -6.81 -2.07
C THR A 5 8.17 -6.97 -2.00
N TYR A 6 7.43 -5.96 -2.46
CA TYR A 6 5.98 -6.01 -2.58
C TYR A 6 5.55 -5.25 -3.83
N ARG A 7 4.37 -5.60 -4.36
CA ARG A 7 3.80 -4.94 -5.53
C ARG A 7 2.73 -3.93 -5.12
N THR A 8 2.73 -2.79 -5.77
CA THR A 8 1.72 -1.72 -5.63
C THR A 8 1.55 -1.03 -6.99
N ILE A 9 0.78 0.05 -7.05
CA ILE A 9 0.60 0.86 -8.27
C ILE A 9 1.32 2.20 -8.11
N SER A 10 1.84 2.75 -9.21
CA SER A 10 2.59 4.01 -9.17
C SER A 10 1.69 5.26 -9.09
N ALA A 11 0.47 5.17 -9.63
CA ALA A 11 -0.52 6.24 -9.66
C ALA A 11 -1.95 5.68 -9.69
N THR A 12 -2.92 6.57 -9.50
CA THR A 12 -4.34 6.21 -9.63
C THR A 12 -4.66 5.76 -11.06
N ALA A 13 -5.40 4.66 -11.18
CA ALA A 13 -5.91 4.15 -12.45
C ALA A 13 -7.44 3.96 -12.39
N GLU A 14 -8.08 3.98 -13.54
CA GLU A 14 -9.54 3.86 -13.66
C GLU A 14 -9.96 2.78 -14.64
N GLY A 15 -11.14 2.22 -14.40
CA GLY A 15 -11.77 1.22 -15.25
C GLY A 15 -13.28 1.43 -15.28
N ILE A 16 -13.90 1.16 -16.43
CA ILE A 16 -15.35 1.27 -16.59
C ILE A 16 -15.89 -0.04 -17.15
N TYR A 17 -16.89 -0.59 -16.48
CA TYR A 17 -17.63 -1.75 -16.93
C TYR A 17 -19.13 -1.43 -16.97
N ALA A 18 -19.85 -1.94 -17.96
CA ALA A 18 -21.28 -1.76 -18.08
C ALA A 18 -21.98 -3.08 -18.38
N GLU A 19 -23.08 -3.34 -17.66
CA GLU A 19 -23.88 -4.55 -17.84
C GLU A 19 -25.35 -4.27 -17.53
N LYS A 20 -26.26 -4.71 -18.40
CA LYS A 20 -27.72 -4.52 -18.26
C LYS A 20 -28.10 -3.08 -17.89
N ARG A 21 -27.48 -2.10 -18.58
CA ARG A 21 -27.60 -0.64 -18.38
C ARG A 21 -27.04 -0.12 -17.05
N SER A 22 -26.56 -0.98 -16.16
CA SER A 22 -25.80 -0.56 -14.99
C SER A 22 -24.38 -0.18 -15.42
N LYS A 23 -23.84 0.87 -14.81
CA LYS A 23 -22.47 1.35 -15.03
C LYS A 23 -21.68 1.21 -13.73
N PHE A 24 -20.48 0.66 -13.83
CA PHE A 24 -19.53 0.47 -12.75
C PHE A 24 -18.27 1.25 -13.09
N MET A 25 -17.91 2.21 -12.24
CA MET A 25 -16.71 3.02 -12.37
C MET A 25 -15.76 2.64 -11.24
N ALA A 26 -14.63 2.03 -11.61
CA ALA A 26 -13.63 1.55 -10.68
C ALA A 26 -12.42 2.49 -10.66
N PHE A 27 -11.86 2.70 -9.48
CA PHE A 27 -10.67 3.50 -9.24
C PHE A 27 -9.73 2.71 -8.35
N ALA A 28 -8.53 2.42 -8.85
CA ALA A 28 -7.42 1.85 -8.09
C ALA A 28 -6.50 2.99 -7.67
N VAL A 29 -6.24 3.15 -6.37
CA VAL A 29 -5.53 4.28 -5.78
C VAL A 29 -4.39 3.76 -4.91
N PRO A 30 -3.14 4.22 -5.09
CA PRO A 30 -2.06 3.91 -4.17
C PRO A 30 -2.31 4.61 -2.83
N VAL A 31 -2.16 3.88 -1.72
CA VAL A 31 -2.41 4.39 -0.36
C VAL A 31 -1.44 3.79 0.64
N HIS A 32 -1.12 4.53 1.69
CA HIS A 32 -0.11 4.19 2.69
C HIS A 32 -0.68 4.05 4.11
N SER A 33 -1.91 4.51 4.35
CA SER A 33 -2.54 4.44 5.67
C SER A 33 -4.06 4.33 5.60
N VAL A 34 -4.65 3.94 6.72
CA VAL A 34 -6.11 3.91 6.90
C VAL A 34 -6.70 5.33 6.84
N GLU A 35 -5.94 6.33 7.29
CA GLU A 35 -6.32 7.75 7.24
C GLU A 35 -6.43 8.23 5.80
N GLU A 36 -5.45 7.91 4.96
CA GLU A 36 -5.47 8.25 3.54
C GLU A 36 -6.63 7.56 2.81
N ILE A 37 -6.91 6.29 3.15
CA ILE A 37 -8.09 5.57 2.64
C ILE A 37 -9.38 6.32 2.98
N LYS A 38 -9.55 6.77 4.23
CA LYS A 38 -10.74 7.54 4.64
C LYS A 38 -10.87 8.82 3.81
N THR A 39 -9.78 9.56 3.62
CA THR A 39 -9.76 10.78 2.80
C THR A 39 -10.19 10.50 1.35
N HIS A 40 -9.70 9.41 0.74
CA HIS A 40 -10.13 9.03 -0.62
C HIS A 40 -11.61 8.61 -0.68
N LEU A 41 -12.08 7.85 0.31
CA LEU A 41 -13.49 7.45 0.36
C LEU A 41 -14.41 8.67 0.46
N GLU A 42 -14.08 9.65 1.32
CA GLU A 42 -14.82 10.91 1.42
C GLU A 42 -14.80 11.70 0.10
N TYR A 43 -13.66 11.75 -0.57
CA TYR A 43 -13.53 12.38 -1.89
C TYR A 43 -14.48 11.74 -2.90
N TYR A 44 -14.46 10.41 -3.03
CA TYR A 44 -15.33 9.70 -3.98
C TYR A 44 -16.81 9.80 -3.62
N GLN A 45 -17.15 9.78 -2.32
CA GLN A 45 -18.52 10.00 -1.86
C GLN A 45 -19.04 11.39 -2.24
N LYS A 46 -18.22 12.44 -2.07
CA LYS A 46 -18.59 13.82 -2.47
C LYS A 46 -18.69 13.97 -3.98
N LYS A 47 -17.73 13.39 -4.72
CA LYS A 47 -17.68 13.49 -6.18
C LYS A 47 -18.83 12.75 -6.87
N TYR A 48 -19.23 11.61 -6.32
CA TYR A 48 -20.28 10.74 -6.87
C TYR A 48 -21.46 10.64 -5.89
N PHE A 49 -21.91 11.79 -5.38
CA PHE A 49 -22.96 11.88 -4.35
C PHE A 49 -24.32 11.30 -4.78
N ASP A 50 -24.55 11.17 -6.08
CA ASP A 50 -25.77 10.65 -6.70
C ASP A 50 -25.70 9.12 -6.94
N ALA A 51 -24.54 8.51 -6.73
CA ALA A 51 -24.39 7.06 -6.83
C ALA A 51 -24.98 6.35 -5.61
N ARG A 52 -25.63 5.21 -5.84
CA ARG A 52 -26.26 4.43 -4.76
C ARG A 52 -25.28 3.62 -3.94
N HIS A 53 -24.24 3.09 -4.60
CA HIS A 53 -23.28 2.19 -3.99
C HIS A 53 -21.87 2.62 -4.37
N LEU A 54 -21.06 2.82 -3.35
CA LEU A 54 -19.62 3.01 -3.42
C LEU A 54 -18.98 1.87 -2.63
N CYS A 55 -18.79 0.73 -3.29
CA CYS A 55 -18.20 -0.45 -2.69
C CYS A 55 -16.67 -0.32 -2.78
N TYR A 56 -15.94 -0.93 -1.87
CA TYR A 56 -14.48 -0.85 -1.91
C TYR A 56 -13.82 -2.06 -1.28
N ALA A 57 -12.55 -2.22 -1.59
CA ALA A 57 -11.63 -3.02 -0.80
C ALA A 57 -10.25 -2.36 -0.76
N TYR A 58 -9.48 -2.63 0.29
CA TYR A 58 -8.09 -2.21 0.38
C TYR A 58 -7.21 -3.32 0.96
N MET A 59 -5.91 -3.18 0.71
CA MET A 59 -4.84 -3.98 1.29
C MET A 59 -3.68 -3.06 1.65
N LEU A 60 -3.17 -3.16 2.88
CA LEU A 60 -2.06 -2.35 3.39
C LEU A 60 -0.93 -3.24 3.92
N GLY A 61 0.30 -2.75 3.73
CA GLY A 61 1.52 -3.34 4.25
C GLY A 61 2.01 -4.55 3.45
N HIS A 62 3.33 -4.74 3.41
CA HIS A 62 3.96 -5.84 2.69
C HIS A 62 3.52 -7.22 3.21
N GLU A 63 3.19 -7.34 4.50
CA GLU A 63 2.66 -8.59 5.08
C GLU A 63 1.20 -8.87 4.69
N ARG A 64 0.50 -7.90 4.11
CA ARG A 64 -0.88 -8.04 3.61
C ARG A 64 -1.88 -8.53 4.67
N LYS A 65 -1.70 -8.06 5.91
CA LYS A 65 -2.54 -8.41 7.07
C LYS A 65 -3.62 -7.38 7.39
N ASP A 66 -3.43 -6.13 6.97
CA ASP A 66 -4.44 -5.08 7.15
C ASP A 66 -5.22 -4.92 5.84
N PHE A 67 -6.45 -5.40 5.83
CA PHE A 67 -7.31 -5.37 4.66
C PHE A 67 -8.78 -5.22 5.06
N ARG A 68 -9.57 -4.70 4.12
CA ARG A 68 -11.03 -4.62 4.28
C ARG A 68 -11.71 -4.82 2.95
N ALA A 69 -12.91 -5.38 3.00
CA ALA A 69 -13.89 -5.43 1.92
C ALA A 69 -15.20 -4.84 2.42
N ASN A 70 -15.85 -3.99 1.62
CA ASN A 70 -17.08 -3.31 2.00
C ASN A 70 -18.07 -3.28 0.82
N ASP A 71 -19.27 -3.81 1.06
CA ASP A 71 -20.33 -3.91 0.06
C ASP A 71 -21.19 -2.64 -0.04
N ASN A 72 -21.09 -1.69 0.89
CA ASN A 72 -21.81 -0.41 0.90
C ASN A 72 -23.29 -0.48 0.43
N GLY A 73 -24.07 -1.33 1.08
CA GLY A 73 -25.50 -1.51 0.81
C GLY A 73 -25.84 -2.49 -0.33
N GLU A 74 -24.84 -3.00 -1.07
CA GLU A 74 -25.05 -4.19 -1.91
C GLU A 74 -25.26 -5.44 -1.04
N PRO A 75 -25.87 -6.51 -1.59
CA PRO A 75 -25.98 -7.79 -0.90
C PRO A 75 -24.61 -8.28 -0.39
N SER A 76 -24.59 -8.82 0.83
CA SER A 76 -23.36 -9.22 1.51
C SER A 76 -22.47 -10.13 0.65
N GLY A 77 -21.21 -9.75 0.51
CA GLY A 77 -20.19 -10.48 -0.23
C GLY A 77 -20.27 -10.36 -1.74
N THR A 78 -21.17 -9.55 -2.30
CA THR A 78 -21.33 -9.42 -3.77
C THR A 78 -20.48 -8.34 -4.41
N ALA A 79 -19.84 -7.46 -3.63
CA ALA A 79 -19.06 -6.35 -4.16
C ALA A 79 -17.65 -6.28 -3.55
N GLY A 80 -17.54 -6.05 -2.25
CA GLY A 80 -16.26 -5.86 -1.56
C GLY A 80 -15.35 -7.08 -1.68
N LYS A 81 -15.88 -8.30 -1.51
CA LYS A 81 -15.10 -9.55 -1.64
C LYS A 81 -14.55 -9.76 -3.06
N PRO A 82 -15.35 -9.61 -4.15
CA PRO A 82 -14.85 -9.62 -5.51
C PRO A 82 -13.72 -8.61 -5.78
N ILE A 83 -13.87 -7.37 -5.29
CA ILE A 83 -12.84 -6.33 -5.43
C ILE A 83 -11.54 -6.75 -4.73
N LEU A 84 -11.63 -7.18 -3.47
CA LEU A 84 -10.49 -7.70 -2.71
C LEU A 84 -9.84 -8.91 -3.39
N GLY A 85 -10.65 -9.76 -4.02
CA GLY A 85 -10.17 -10.89 -4.82
C GLY A 85 -9.27 -10.45 -5.98
N GLN A 86 -9.56 -9.33 -6.63
CA GLN A 86 -8.72 -8.78 -7.71
C GLN A 86 -7.40 -8.19 -7.18
N ILE A 87 -7.43 -7.50 -6.04
CA ILE A 87 -6.20 -7.07 -5.35
C ILE A 87 -5.33 -8.29 -5.05
N ASN A 88 -5.94 -9.36 -4.53
CA ASN A 88 -5.23 -10.57 -4.14
C ASN A 88 -4.64 -11.33 -5.32
N SER A 89 -5.37 -11.49 -6.42
CA SER A 89 -4.89 -12.19 -7.62
C SER A 89 -3.70 -11.48 -8.28
N ASN A 90 -3.61 -10.15 -8.12
CA ASN A 90 -2.49 -9.37 -8.62
C ASN A 90 -1.34 -9.23 -7.60
N VAL A 91 -1.47 -9.84 -6.41
CA VAL A 91 -0.47 -9.80 -5.34
C VAL A 91 -0.15 -8.36 -4.91
N LEU A 92 -1.15 -7.47 -4.93
CA LEU A 92 -0.97 -6.05 -4.64
C LEU A 92 -1.19 -5.74 -3.16
N THR A 93 -0.48 -4.72 -2.67
CA THR A 93 -0.69 -4.07 -1.39
C THR A 93 -0.51 -2.56 -1.51
N ASN A 94 -0.75 -1.83 -0.43
CA ASN A 94 -0.73 -0.37 -0.38
C ASN A 94 -1.66 0.22 -1.46
N ILE A 95 -2.87 -0.32 -1.52
CA ILE A 95 -3.84 -0.03 -2.57
C ILE A 95 -5.27 -0.02 -2.03
N LEU A 96 -6.05 0.95 -2.49
CA LEU A 96 -7.49 1.05 -2.33
C LEU A 96 -8.13 0.88 -3.71
N VAL A 97 -9.11 -0.01 -3.84
CA VAL A 97 -9.96 -0.09 -5.03
C VAL A 97 -11.38 0.28 -4.65
N VAL A 98 -11.90 1.33 -5.26
CA VAL A 98 -13.27 1.84 -5.10
C VAL A 98 -14.06 1.54 -6.36
N VAL A 99 -15.27 1.00 -6.23
CA VAL A 99 -16.18 0.77 -7.36
C VAL A 99 -17.51 1.45 -7.08
N ILE A 100 -17.83 2.44 -7.89
CA ILE A 100 -19.06 3.21 -7.87
C ILE A 100 -20.04 2.61 -8.87
N ARG A 101 -21.27 2.36 -8.42
CA ARG A 101 -22.32 1.77 -9.26
C ARG A 101 -23.49 2.73 -9.46
N TYR A 102 -23.84 2.91 -10.74
CA TYR A 102 -25.11 3.47 -11.16
C TYR A 102 -26.07 2.36 -11.60
N PHE A 103 -27.27 2.34 -11.02
CA PHE A 103 -28.27 1.31 -11.31
C PHE A 103 -28.98 1.56 -12.64
N GLY A 104 -28.98 0.57 -13.53
CA GLY A 104 -29.56 0.66 -14.87
C GLY A 104 -31.04 0.30 -15.00
N GLY A 105 -31.77 0.17 -13.89
CA GLY A 105 -33.17 -0.26 -13.90
C GLY A 105 -33.40 -1.77 -14.03
N ILE A 106 -32.36 -2.57 -14.27
CA ILE A 106 -32.45 -4.05 -14.39
C ILE A 106 -31.59 -4.69 -13.30
N LYS A 107 -32.19 -5.60 -12.50
CA LYS A 107 -31.46 -6.34 -11.47
C LYS A 107 -30.48 -7.33 -12.11
N LEU A 108 -29.25 -7.34 -11.62
CA LEU A 108 -28.20 -8.28 -12.06
C LEU A 108 -28.28 -9.64 -11.36
N GLY A 109 -28.90 -9.71 -10.18
CA GLY A 109 -28.84 -10.88 -9.30
C GLY A 109 -27.47 -11.02 -8.63
N THR A 110 -27.36 -11.91 -7.65
CA THR A 110 -26.14 -12.09 -6.84
C THR A 110 -24.90 -12.43 -7.69
N SER A 111 -25.02 -13.39 -8.62
CA SER A 111 -23.91 -13.79 -9.50
C SER A 111 -23.50 -12.67 -10.46
N GLY A 112 -24.48 -11.94 -11.01
CA GLY A 112 -24.21 -10.81 -11.89
C GLY A 112 -23.49 -9.67 -11.18
N LEU A 113 -23.83 -9.37 -9.91
CA LEU A 113 -23.11 -8.38 -9.12
C LEU A 113 -21.66 -8.80 -8.87
N ILE A 114 -21.45 -10.05 -8.45
CA ILE A 114 -20.11 -10.60 -8.22
C ILE A 114 -19.25 -10.44 -9.46
N THR A 115 -19.76 -10.84 -10.63
CA THR A 115 -19.05 -10.70 -11.90
C THR A 115 -18.79 -9.24 -12.22
N ALA A 116 -19.79 -8.36 -12.11
CA ALA A 116 -19.63 -6.95 -12.47
C ALA A 116 -18.59 -6.21 -11.60
N TYR A 117 -18.62 -6.41 -10.28
CA TYR A 117 -17.62 -5.81 -9.37
C TYR A 117 -16.22 -6.37 -9.59
N LYS A 118 -16.12 -7.69 -9.82
CA LYS A 118 -14.85 -8.33 -10.18
C LYS A 118 -14.27 -7.74 -11.46
N THR A 119 -15.07 -7.67 -12.53
CA THR A 119 -14.63 -7.17 -13.84
C THR A 119 -14.27 -5.70 -13.76
N ALA A 120 -15.09 -4.84 -13.14
CA ALA A 120 -14.78 -3.43 -13.00
C ALA A 120 -13.44 -3.19 -12.27
N ALA A 121 -13.21 -3.89 -11.16
CA ALA A 121 -11.94 -3.82 -10.44
C ALA A 121 -10.76 -4.34 -11.29
N ALA A 122 -10.97 -5.41 -12.08
CA ALA A 122 -9.95 -5.94 -12.98
C ALA A 122 -9.55 -4.93 -14.06
N GLU A 123 -10.52 -4.23 -14.66
CA GLU A 123 -10.27 -3.18 -15.66
C GLU A 123 -9.39 -2.06 -15.08
N ALA A 124 -9.71 -1.57 -13.88
CA ALA A 124 -8.91 -0.53 -13.23
C ALA A 124 -7.48 -0.99 -12.90
N LEU A 125 -7.31 -2.25 -12.49
CA LEU A 125 -5.98 -2.80 -12.20
C LEU A 125 -5.19 -3.12 -13.48
N ALA A 126 -5.86 -3.49 -14.57
CA ALA A 126 -5.21 -3.72 -15.87
C ALA A 126 -4.71 -2.41 -16.49
N ALA A 127 -5.39 -1.30 -16.22
CA ALA A 127 -4.95 0.04 -16.62
C ALA A 127 -3.86 0.63 -15.71
N ALA A 128 -3.57 0.01 -14.57
CA ALA A 128 -2.61 0.51 -13.61
C ALA A 128 -1.17 0.14 -13.97
N ASP A 129 -0.26 1.07 -13.78
CA ASP A 129 1.19 0.79 -13.81
C ASP A 129 1.60 0.13 -12.48
N ILE A 130 1.76 -1.19 -12.51
CA ILE A 130 2.13 -2.00 -11.35
C ILE A 130 3.64 -2.01 -11.18
N ILE A 131 4.10 -1.56 -10.03
CA ILE A 131 5.52 -1.47 -9.67
C ILE A 131 5.86 -2.38 -8.50
N GLU A 132 7.13 -2.78 -8.44
CA GLU A 132 7.71 -3.47 -7.29
C GLU A 132 8.46 -2.46 -6.40
N LYS A 133 8.33 -2.59 -5.09
CA LYS A 133 9.02 -1.79 -4.08
C LYS A 133 9.73 -2.70 -3.08
N THR A 134 10.81 -2.21 -2.47
CA THR A 134 11.48 -2.91 -1.37
C THR A 134 10.75 -2.69 -0.05
N VAL A 135 10.84 -3.70 0.81
CA VAL A 135 10.52 -3.57 2.23
C VAL A 135 11.75 -2.98 2.90
N ASP A 136 11.63 -1.76 3.39
CA ASP A 136 12.71 -1.10 4.10
C ASP A 136 12.44 -1.09 5.61
N GLU A 137 13.51 -1.17 6.39
CA GLU A 137 13.47 -1.07 7.85
C GLU A 137 14.29 0.14 8.31
N GLU A 138 13.87 0.73 9.42
CA GLU A 138 14.59 1.80 10.09
C GLU A 138 15.33 1.31 11.33
N ILE A 139 16.51 1.89 11.57
CA ILE A 139 17.25 1.74 12.81
C ILE A 139 17.71 3.11 13.29
N THR A 140 17.44 3.42 14.55
CA THR A 140 18.04 4.57 15.22
C THR A 140 19.25 4.12 16.03
N ILE A 141 20.38 4.76 15.77
CA ILE A 141 21.60 4.62 16.55
C ILE A 141 21.86 5.90 17.35
N MET A 142 22.42 5.70 18.55
CA MET A 142 22.98 6.77 19.38
C MET A 142 24.45 6.43 19.61
N PHE A 143 25.31 7.42 19.45
CA PHE A 143 26.76 7.27 19.59
C PHE A 143 27.43 8.59 19.98
N GLU A 144 28.59 8.51 20.60
CA GLU A 144 29.39 9.69 20.96
C GLU A 144 30.23 10.19 19.78
N TYR A 145 30.63 11.46 19.81
CA TYR A 145 31.45 12.10 18.78
C TYR A 145 32.71 11.32 18.35
N PRO A 146 33.47 10.64 19.24
CA PRO A 146 34.62 9.86 18.82
C PRO A 146 34.32 8.77 17.77
N PHE A 147 33.08 8.28 17.72
CA PHE A 147 32.65 7.24 16.77
C PHE A 147 32.15 7.79 15.43
N MET A 148 32.05 9.12 15.28
CA MET A 148 31.45 9.77 14.10
C MET A 148 32.05 9.28 12.79
N ASN A 149 33.38 9.27 12.68
CA ASN A 149 34.06 8.88 11.45
C ASN A 149 33.84 7.39 11.08
N ASP A 150 33.76 6.52 12.09
CA ASP A 150 33.49 5.09 11.86
C ASP A 150 32.04 4.85 11.44
N VAL A 151 31.09 5.53 12.09
CA VAL A 151 29.66 5.45 11.75
C VAL A 151 29.43 5.96 10.32
N MET A 152 29.97 7.13 9.98
CA MET A 152 29.83 7.70 8.64
C MET A 152 30.50 6.84 7.55
N ARG A 153 31.58 6.11 7.89
CA ARG A 153 32.18 5.13 6.99
C ARG A 153 31.23 3.98 6.70
N VAL A 154 30.57 3.43 7.72
CA VAL A 154 29.55 2.38 7.54
C VAL A 154 28.37 2.91 6.71
N VAL A 155 27.89 4.12 7.00
CA VAL A 155 26.81 4.75 6.20
C VAL A 155 27.24 4.92 4.73
N LYS A 156 28.49 5.28 4.46
CA LYS A 156 29.00 5.38 3.09
C LYS A 156 29.10 4.03 2.39
N GLU A 157 29.52 2.98 3.09
CA GLU A 157 29.75 1.64 2.50
C GLU A 157 28.48 0.82 2.33
N GLU A 158 27.51 0.97 3.24
CA GLU A 158 26.25 0.23 3.23
C GLU A 158 25.10 1.03 2.60
N GLU A 159 25.33 2.31 2.29
CA GLU A 159 24.39 3.22 1.61
C GLU A 159 22.94 3.25 2.14
N PRO A 160 22.68 3.22 3.47
CA PRO A 160 21.33 3.50 3.97
C PRO A 160 20.93 4.96 3.70
N GLU A 161 19.63 5.19 3.54
CA GLU A 161 19.04 6.52 3.58
C GLU A 161 19.15 7.09 5.01
N ILE A 162 19.66 8.32 5.16
CA ILE A 162 19.64 9.04 6.44
C ILE A 162 18.27 9.71 6.58
N VAL A 163 17.37 9.10 7.37
CA VAL A 163 16.00 9.62 7.61
C VAL A 163 16.03 10.85 8.51
N SER A 164 16.87 10.83 9.54
CA SER A 164 17.09 11.96 10.43
C SER A 164 18.43 11.87 11.14
N GLN A 165 18.98 13.01 11.53
CA GLN A 165 20.23 13.09 12.29
C GLN A 165 20.19 14.31 13.22
N SER A 166 20.72 14.17 14.44
CA SER A 166 20.94 15.26 15.39
C SER A 166 22.27 15.06 16.11
N TYR A 167 22.98 16.16 16.33
CA TYR A 167 24.33 16.18 16.91
C TYR A 167 24.35 17.17 18.07
N ASP A 168 23.70 16.80 19.18
CA ASP A 168 23.65 17.63 20.39
C ASP A 168 24.73 17.13 21.38
N ALA A 169 24.34 16.76 22.61
CA ALA A 169 25.24 16.13 23.57
C ALA A 169 25.71 14.74 23.10
N ASP A 170 24.79 13.97 22.53
CA ASP A 170 25.06 12.70 21.84
C ASP A 170 24.64 12.81 20.37
N CYS A 171 25.30 12.03 19.51
CA CYS A 171 24.89 11.91 18.12
C CYS A 171 23.75 10.89 18.04
N ARG A 172 22.66 11.27 17.38
CA ARG A 172 21.52 10.39 17.09
C ARG A 172 21.30 10.37 15.58
N MET A 173 21.16 9.20 15.00
CA MET A 173 20.95 9.03 13.57
C MET A 173 19.94 7.92 13.32
N THR A 174 18.92 8.20 12.50
CA THR A 174 17.98 7.19 11.99
C THR A 174 18.33 6.88 10.55
N LEU A 175 18.59 5.61 10.29
CA LEU A 175 18.97 5.06 9.00
C LEU A 175 17.84 4.16 8.50
N ARG A 176 17.51 4.25 7.21
CA ARG A 176 16.59 3.34 6.52
C ARG A 176 17.33 2.56 5.45
N ILE A 177 17.11 1.25 5.40
CA ILE A 177 17.68 0.39 4.37
C ILE A 177 16.76 -0.79 4.09
N ARG A 178 16.88 -1.39 2.91
CA ARG A 178 16.20 -2.64 2.55
C ARG A 178 16.36 -3.69 3.65
N ARG A 179 15.26 -4.34 4.02
CA ARG A 179 15.16 -5.32 5.10
C ARG A 179 16.21 -6.42 5.03
N SER A 180 16.53 -6.93 3.83
CA SER A 180 17.58 -7.94 3.67
C SER A 180 19.00 -7.45 3.99
N LEU A 181 19.26 -6.14 3.90
CA LEU A 181 20.56 -5.53 4.20
C LEU A 181 20.69 -5.09 5.66
N MET A 182 19.57 -4.95 6.37
CA MET A 182 19.53 -4.53 7.77
C MET A 182 20.42 -5.40 8.70
N PRO A 183 20.48 -6.75 8.59
CA PRO A 183 21.37 -7.55 9.42
C PRO A 183 22.86 -7.21 9.23
N LYS A 184 23.28 -6.92 7.99
CA LYS A 184 24.66 -6.54 7.67
C LYS A 184 24.98 -5.16 8.26
N LEU A 185 24.09 -4.18 8.07
CA LEU A 185 24.22 -2.84 8.64
C LEU A 185 24.35 -2.91 10.17
N ARG A 186 23.48 -3.68 10.85
CA ARG A 186 23.53 -3.88 12.30
C ARG A 186 24.87 -4.46 12.75
N SER A 187 25.34 -5.51 12.10
CA SER A 187 26.64 -6.13 12.42
C SER A 187 27.79 -5.12 12.32
N ARG A 188 27.83 -4.33 11.24
CA ARG A 188 28.87 -3.32 11.01
C ARG A 188 28.83 -2.20 12.04
N LEU A 189 27.65 -1.78 12.47
CA LEU A 189 27.48 -0.76 13.52
C LEU A 189 27.87 -1.28 14.91
N ASP A 190 27.56 -2.55 15.23
CA ASP A 190 27.92 -3.18 16.50
C ASP A 190 29.44 -3.42 16.64
N GLU A 191 30.15 -3.68 15.54
CA GLU A 191 31.61 -3.78 15.53
C GLU A 191 32.31 -2.49 15.98
N ILE A 192 31.71 -1.32 15.72
CA ILE A 192 32.25 -0.04 16.17
C ILE A 192 32.26 0.01 17.70
N LYS A 193 31.17 -0.41 18.36
CA LYS A 193 31.09 -0.43 19.84
C LYS A 193 32.13 -1.34 20.47
N ARG A 194 32.43 -2.48 19.83
CA ARG A 194 33.38 -3.49 20.35
C ARG A 194 34.85 -3.08 20.23
N LYS A 195 35.20 -2.14 19.34
CA LYS A 195 36.59 -1.72 19.15
C LYS A 195 37.13 -0.79 20.25
N PHE A 196 36.24 -0.27 21.10
CA PHE A 196 36.56 0.76 22.08
C PHE A 196 36.13 0.40 23.51
N ASN A 197 35.70 -0.85 23.72
CA ASN A 197 35.61 -1.52 25.02
C ASN A 197 36.83 -2.43 25.22
#